data_AF-A0A7C5MMS3-F1
#
_entry.id   AF-A0A7C5MMS3-F1
#
_cell.length_a   1.000
_cell.length_b   1.000
_cell.length_c   1.000
_cell.angle_alpha   90.00
_cell.angle_beta   90.00
_cell.angle_gamma   90.00
#
_symmetry.space_group_name_H-M   'P 1'
#
loop_
_entity.id
_entity.type
_entity.pdbx_description
1 polymer ?
#
loop_
_entity_poly.entity_id
_entity_poly.type
_entity_poly.pdbx_seq_one_letter_code
_entity_poly.pdbx_strand_id
1 'polypeptide(L)'
;MKKRSLILVSLCLIVVAGFASIFLSKPEPQPLPPDMIHFTPGESYLNDWQRVDSLEKKGLVKSALELVNGIYDKAAAEKNQAQQVKSLFHILKYTQQVQETPMVKNISRLESEIEKAAFPLKPLLQSVLADQFWSYYMQNQWRFQNRSETVGIDEKDIETWDLRKIVDRVTGLH
;
A
#
# COMPACT_ATOMS: atom_id res chain seq x y z
N MET A 1 66.90 14.77 -17.16
CA MET A 1 65.85 14.37 -16.17
C MET A 1 65.12 15.64 -15.72
N LYS A 2 63.79 15.64 -15.51
CA LYS A 2 62.90 16.79 -15.11
C LYS A 2 61.97 17.43 -16.18
N LYS A 3 61.43 16.69 -17.15
CA LYS A 3 60.29 17.20 -17.97
C LYS A 3 59.07 16.26 -18.10
N ARG A 4 59.09 15.09 -17.46
CA ARG A 4 57.95 14.13 -17.49
C ARG A 4 57.03 14.19 -16.26
N SER A 5 57.42 14.91 -15.21
CA SER A 5 56.64 14.99 -13.96
C SER A 5 55.55 16.07 -13.96
N LEU A 6 55.53 16.99 -14.93
CA LEU A 6 54.54 18.08 -14.96
C LEU A 6 53.19 17.67 -15.55
N ILE A 7 53.13 16.62 -16.38
CA ILE A 7 51.89 16.22 -17.04
C ILE A 7 51.01 15.35 -16.12
N LEU A 8 51.62 14.62 -15.17
CA LEU A 8 50.88 13.72 -14.26
C LEU A 8 50.18 14.44 -13.10
N VAL A 9 50.62 15.64 -12.72
CA VAL A 9 49.96 16.40 -11.63
C VAL A 9 48.72 17.15 -12.14
N SER A 10 48.64 17.45 -13.45
CA SER A 10 47.53 18.21 -14.01
C SER A 10 46.26 17.37 -14.26
N LEU A 11 46.36 16.04 -14.33
CA LEU A 11 45.20 15.16 -14.52
C LEU A 11 44.45 14.86 -13.20
N CYS A 12 45.10 15.01 -12.04
CA CYS A 12 44.49 14.69 -10.75
C CYS A 12 43.63 15.83 -10.16
N LEU A 13 43.86 17.07 -10.59
CA LEU A 13 43.05 18.21 -10.13
C LEU A 13 41.66 18.28 -10.78
N ILE A 14 41.47 17.68 -11.96
CA ILE A 14 40.17 17.68 -12.66
C ILE A 14 39.22 16.65 -12.05
N VAL A 15 39.72 15.55 -11.49
CA VAL A 15 38.89 14.50 -10.87
C VAL A 15 38.35 14.94 -9.50
N VAL A 16 39.14 15.68 -8.71
CA VAL A 16 38.69 16.19 -7.40
C VAL A 16 37.68 17.34 -7.55
N ALA A 17 37.87 18.21 -8.56
CA ALA A 17 36.90 19.28 -8.85
C ALA A 17 35.57 18.71 -9.37
N GLY A 18 35.59 17.67 -10.21
CA GLY A 18 34.38 17.01 -10.70
C GLY A 18 33.59 16.30 -9.60
N PHE A 19 34.26 15.68 -8.64
CA PHE A 19 33.58 15.04 -7.49
C PHE A 19 33.01 16.06 -6.50
N ALA A 20 33.68 17.20 -6.28
CA ALA A 20 33.13 18.26 -5.42
C ALA A 20 31.87 18.90 -6.03
N SER A 21 31.80 19.03 -7.36
CA SER A 21 30.62 19.58 -8.05
C SER A 21 29.39 18.67 -7.99
N ILE A 22 29.58 17.34 -7.90
CA ILE A 22 28.47 16.39 -7.74
C ILE A 22 27.91 16.39 -6.31
N PHE A 23 28.72 16.78 -5.32
CA PHE A 23 28.27 16.89 -3.92
C PHE A 23 27.74 18.28 -3.54
N LEU A 24 28.01 19.32 -4.34
CA LEU A 24 27.53 20.70 -4.14
C LEU A 24 26.25 21.04 -4.92
N SER A 25 25.82 20.20 -5.87
CA SER A 25 24.49 20.31 -6.45
C SER A 25 23.47 19.79 -5.44
N LYS A 26 22.79 20.74 -4.75
CA LYS A 26 21.51 20.44 -4.09
C LYS A 26 20.67 19.68 -5.13
N PRO A 27 20.22 18.44 -4.86
CA PRO A 27 19.46 17.69 -5.86
C PRO A 27 18.27 18.55 -6.26
N GLU A 28 18.25 18.97 -7.52
CA GLU A 28 17.11 19.68 -8.07
C GLU A 28 15.94 18.71 -7.98
N PRO A 29 14.83 19.08 -7.32
CA PRO A 29 13.67 18.20 -7.22
C PRO A 29 13.29 17.80 -8.65
N GLN A 30 13.39 16.51 -8.96
CA GLN A 30 12.93 16.02 -10.25
C GLN A 30 11.45 16.44 -10.37
N PRO A 31 11.04 17.03 -11.51
CA PRO A 31 9.65 17.39 -11.71
C PRO A 31 8.83 16.13 -11.49
N LEU A 32 7.87 16.22 -10.56
CA LEU A 32 7.05 15.09 -10.18
C LEU A 32 6.39 14.52 -11.44
N PRO A 33 6.30 13.18 -11.59
CA PRO A 33 5.58 12.57 -12.70
C PRO A 33 4.16 13.17 -12.82
N PRO A 34 3.64 13.41 -14.03
CA PRO A 34 2.34 14.04 -14.24
C PRO A 34 1.17 13.36 -13.51
N ASP A 35 1.33 12.06 -13.19
CA ASP A 35 0.31 11.21 -12.55
C ASP A 35 0.54 11.01 -11.04
N MET A 36 1.33 11.86 -10.37
CA MET A 36 1.53 11.75 -8.93
C MET A 36 0.26 12.12 -8.15
N ILE A 37 -0.07 11.36 -7.11
CA ILE A 37 -1.22 11.62 -6.21
C ILE A 37 -1.13 13.06 -5.70
N HIS A 38 -2.08 13.89 -6.11
CA HIS A 38 -2.23 15.23 -5.59
C HIS A 38 -2.95 15.18 -4.24
N PHE A 39 -2.18 15.31 -3.16
CA PHE A 39 -2.72 15.48 -1.81
C PHE A 39 -3.31 16.89 -1.71
N THR A 40 -4.64 17.02 -1.74
CA THR A 40 -5.33 18.27 -1.42
C THR A 40 -5.72 18.25 0.07
N PRO A 41 -5.06 19.04 0.94
CA PRO A 41 -5.48 19.17 2.32
C PRO A 41 -6.80 19.94 2.33
N GLY A 42 -7.92 19.22 2.47
CA GLY A 42 -9.22 19.83 2.64
C GLY A 42 -9.61 19.86 4.12
N GLU A 43 -9.87 21.04 4.66
CA GLU A 43 -10.50 21.21 5.99
C GLU A 43 -11.90 20.56 6.07
N SER A 44 -12.51 20.24 4.92
CA SER A 44 -13.84 19.61 4.73
C SER A 44 -14.06 18.27 5.45
N TYR A 45 -12.98 17.59 5.88
CA TYR A 45 -13.06 16.26 6.48
C TYR A 45 -12.78 16.24 7.98
N LEU A 46 -12.39 17.38 8.57
CA LEU A 46 -11.95 17.43 9.97
C LEU A 46 -13.05 16.95 10.93
N ASN A 47 -14.28 17.45 10.75
CA ASN A 47 -15.42 17.08 11.60
C ASN A 47 -15.78 15.61 11.46
N ASP A 48 -15.70 15.05 10.25
CA ASP A 48 -15.99 13.64 10.00
C ASP A 48 -14.96 12.75 10.73
N TRP A 49 -13.67 13.09 10.64
CA TRP A 49 -12.62 12.36 11.36
C TRP A 49 -12.69 12.50 12.88
N GLN A 50 -13.05 13.68 13.41
CA GLN A 50 -13.29 13.85 14.85
C GLN A 50 -14.42 12.93 15.35
N ARG A 51 -15.47 12.73 14.54
CA ARG A 51 -16.55 11.81 14.86
C ARG A 51 -16.08 10.35 14.80
N VAL A 52 -15.28 9.97 13.79
CA VAL A 52 -14.66 8.64 13.71
C VAL A 52 -13.83 8.37 14.97
N ASP A 53 -12.95 9.30 15.36
CA ASP A 53 -12.11 9.17 16.55
C ASP A 53 -12.93 9.05 17.84
N SER A 54 -14.04 9.80 17.94
CA SER A 54 -14.95 9.71 19.08
C SER A 54 -15.61 8.34 19.18
N LEU A 55 -16.07 7.79 18.05
CA LEU A 55 -16.68 6.46 17.98
C LEU A 55 -15.67 5.37 18.34
N GLU A 56 -14.45 5.46 17.81
CA GLU A 56 -13.36 4.52 18.11
C GLU A 56 -13.01 4.52 19.60
N LYS A 57 -12.85 5.71 20.21
CA LYS A 57 -12.57 5.85 21.66
C LYS A 57 -13.68 5.27 22.54
N LYS A 58 -14.92 5.24 22.05
CA LYS A 58 -16.07 4.66 22.75
C LYS A 58 -16.24 3.16 22.48
N GLY A 59 -15.35 2.53 21.70
CA GLY A 59 -15.48 1.13 21.29
C GLY A 59 -16.61 0.89 20.30
N LEU A 60 -17.20 1.93 19.70
CA LEU A 60 -18.30 1.84 18.75
C LEU A 60 -17.77 1.61 17.33
N VAL A 61 -17.00 0.54 17.17
CA VAL A 61 -16.24 0.26 15.93
C VAL A 61 -17.15 0.06 14.73
N LYS A 62 -18.33 -0.56 14.90
CA LYS A 62 -19.30 -0.74 13.80
C LYS A 62 -19.79 0.61 13.26
N SER A 63 -20.13 1.55 14.14
CA SER A 63 -20.53 2.90 13.74
C SER A 63 -19.36 3.68 13.14
N ALA A 64 -18.14 3.48 13.63
CA ALA A 64 -16.94 4.07 13.04
C ALA A 64 -16.72 3.55 11.61
N LEU A 65 -16.91 2.25 11.37
CA LEU A 65 -16.84 1.63 10.05
C LEU A 65 -17.88 2.22 9.08
N GLU A 66 -19.14 2.37 9.53
CA GLU A 66 -20.19 2.99 8.71
C GLU A 66 -19.82 4.42 8.32
N LEU A 67 -19.34 5.22 9.28
CA LEU A 67 -18.94 6.61 9.01
C LEU A 67 -17.75 6.69 8.05
N VAL A 68 -16.73 5.86 8.22
CA VAL A 68 -15.56 5.88 7.32
C VAL A 68 -15.91 5.41 5.91
N ASN A 69 -16.86 4.49 5.73
CA ASN A 69 -17.36 4.17 4.38
C ASN A 69 -18.00 5.40 3.71
N GLY A 70 -18.78 6.19 4.46
CA GLY A 70 -19.31 7.45 3.94
C GLY A 70 -18.22 8.46 3.56
N ILE A 71 -17.14 8.56 4.36
CA ILE A 71 -15.97 9.39 4.04
C ILE A 71 -15.28 8.90 2.77
N TYR A 72 -15.12 7.58 2.60
CA TYR A 72 -14.55 6.98 1.41
C TYR A 72 -15.35 7.35 0.15
N ASP A 73 -16.67 7.21 0.18
CA ASP A 73 -17.54 7.52 -0.95
C ASP A 73 -17.52 9.01 -1.32
N LYS A 74 -17.57 9.87 -0.30
CA LYS A 74 -17.42 11.33 -0.46
C LYS A 74 -16.06 11.68 -1.09
N ALA A 75 -14.98 11.08 -0.59
CA ALA A 75 -13.63 11.32 -1.11
C ALA A 75 -13.47 10.84 -2.56
N ALA A 76 -14.07 9.71 -2.92
CA ALA A 76 -14.10 9.22 -4.30
C ALA A 76 -14.84 10.19 -5.23
N ALA A 77 -16.01 10.69 -4.82
CA ALA A 77 -16.81 11.66 -5.59
C ALA A 77 -16.08 13.00 -5.76
N GLU A 78 -15.38 13.47 -4.72
CA GLU A 78 -14.58 14.70 -4.75
C GLU A 78 -13.20 14.52 -5.41
N LYS A 79 -12.86 13.30 -5.86
CA LYS A 79 -11.52 12.93 -6.36
C LYS A 79 -10.40 13.23 -5.37
N ASN A 80 -10.69 13.20 -4.07
CA ASN A 80 -9.73 13.37 -2.99
C ASN A 80 -9.04 12.03 -2.66
N GLN A 81 -8.01 11.70 -3.42
CA GLN A 81 -7.27 10.44 -3.27
C GLN A 81 -6.67 10.27 -1.87
N ALA A 82 -6.20 11.34 -1.25
CA ALA A 82 -5.63 11.30 0.10
C ALA A 82 -6.64 10.79 1.14
N GLN A 83 -7.85 11.35 1.12
CA GLN A 83 -8.92 10.95 2.03
C GLN A 83 -9.49 9.58 1.67
N GLN A 84 -9.54 9.24 0.38
CA GLN A 84 -9.99 7.93 -0.08
C GLN A 84 -9.06 6.82 0.44
N VAL A 85 -7.75 6.99 0.29
CA VAL A 85 -6.74 6.02 0.78
C VAL A 85 -6.78 5.93 2.31
N LYS A 86 -6.82 7.08 3.01
CA LYS A 86 -6.94 7.09 4.48
C LYS A 86 -8.18 6.31 4.94
N SER A 87 -9.32 6.55 4.29
CA SER A 87 -10.57 5.88 4.62
C SER A 87 -10.50 4.38 4.36
N LEU A 88 -9.90 3.97 3.24
CA LEU A 88 -9.70 2.55 2.92
C LEU A 88 -8.94 1.82 4.03
N PHE A 89 -7.82 2.36 4.54
CA PHE A 89 -7.08 1.71 5.62
C PHE A 89 -7.88 1.62 6.93
N HIS A 90 -8.66 2.65 7.27
CA HIS A 90 -9.57 2.57 8.42
C HIS A 90 -10.69 1.53 8.21
N ILE A 91 -11.22 1.42 7.00
CA ILE A 91 -12.20 0.37 6.64
C ILE A 91 -11.59 -1.02 6.85
N LEU A 92 -10.38 -1.27 6.34
CA LEU A 92 -9.70 -2.56 6.51
C LEU A 92 -9.48 -2.89 7.99
N LYS A 93 -9.02 -1.90 8.78
CA LYS A 93 -8.83 -2.00 10.23
C LYS A 93 -10.13 -2.33 10.96
N TYR A 94 -11.21 -1.60 10.71
CA TYR A 94 -12.46 -1.80 11.45
C TYR A 94 -13.20 -3.06 10.99
N THR A 95 -13.10 -3.43 9.70
CA THR A 95 -13.59 -4.69 9.17
C THR A 95 -12.98 -5.87 9.93
N GLN A 96 -11.66 -5.80 10.22
CA GLN A 96 -10.96 -6.80 11.03
C GLN A 96 -11.54 -6.99 12.44
N GLN A 97 -12.16 -5.96 13.00
CA GLN A 97 -12.67 -5.98 14.37
C GLN A 97 -14.13 -6.37 14.49
N VAL A 98 -14.95 -6.19 13.44
CA VAL A 98 -16.42 -6.31 13.54
C VAL A 98 -17.03 -7.45 12.74
N GLN A 99 -16.32 -8.01 11.77
CA GLN A 99 -16.86 -9.05 10.89
C GLN A 99 -16.50 -10.45 11.38
N GLU A 100 -17.37 -11.42 11.10
CA GLU A 100 -17.12 -12.84 11.39
C GLU A 100 -16.00 -13.41 10.51
N THR A 101 -15.97 -13.02 9.23
CA THR A 101 -14.97 -13.42 8.22
C THR A 101 -14.23 -12.19 7.65
N PRO A 102 -13.49 -11.45 8.49
CA PRO A 102 -12.93 -10.16 8.10
C PRO A 102 -11.93 -10.25 6.96
N MET A 103 -11.19 -11.35 6.91
CA MET A 103 -10.16 -11.60 5.91
C MET A 103 -10.73 -11.71 4.51
N VAL A 104 -11.78 -12.52 4.31
CA VAL A 104 -12.48 -12.68 3.03
C VAL A 104 -12.97 -11.32 2.54
N LYS A 105 -13.57 -10.52 3.43
CA LYS A 105 -14.09 -9.18 3.10
C LYS A 105 -12.97 -8.21 2.73
N ASN A 106 -11.88 -8.18 3.49
CA ASN A 106 -10.74 -7.31 3.23
C ASN A 106 -10.03 -7.65 1.92
N ILE A 107 -9.85 -8.95 1.62
CA ILE A 107 -9.25 -9.42 0.37
C ILE A 107 -10.12 -9.02 -0.81
N SER A 108 -11.42 -9.33 -0.78
CA SER A 108 -12.35 -8.96 -1.85
C SER A 108 -12.40 -7.44 -2.07
N ARG A 109 -12.38 -6.64 -0.98
CA ARG A 109 -12.28 -5.18 -1.06
C ARG A 109 -10.99 -4.77 -1.77
N LEU A 110 -9.83 -5.22 -1.28
CA LEU A 110 -8.52 -4.86 -1.83
C LEU A 110 -8.40 -5.21 -3.32
N GLU A 111 -8.87 -6.39 -3.73
CA GLU A 111 -8.92 -6.78 -5.14
C GLU A 111 -9.72 -5.77 -5.98
N SER A 112 -10.92 -5.39 -5.53
CA SER A 112 -11.73 -4.39 -6.23
C SER A 112 -11.09 -2.99 -6.28
N GLU A 113 -10.34 -2.60 -5.24
CA GLU A 113 -9.62 -1.33 -5.22
C GLU A 113 -8.39 -1.36 -6.13
N ILE A 114 -7.67 -2.49 -6.20
CA ILE A 114 -6.49 -2.68 -7.07
C ILE A 114 -6.87 -2.62 -8.54
N GLU A 115 -8.03 -3.14 -8.93
CA GLU A 115 -8.55 -3.05 -10.30
C GLU A 115 -8.77 -1.60 -10.75
N LYS A 116 -9.12 -0.71 -9.82
CA LYS A 116 -9.39 0.71 -10.08
C LYS A 116 -8.17 1.60 -9.89
N ALA A 117 -7.15 1.13 -9.17
CA ALA A 117 -5.98 1.91 -8.82
C ALA A 117 -4.99 2.03 -9.98
N ALA A 118 -4.36 3.21 -10.11
CA ALA A 118 -3.21 3.44 -10.98
C ALA A 118 -1.94 3.62 -10.14
N PHE A 119 -0.78 3.75 -10.79
CA PHE A 119 0.46 4.13 -10.11
C PHE A 119 0.30 5.50 -9.43
N PRO A 120 0.87 5.71 -8.22
CA PRO A 120 1.64 4.79 -7.39
C PRO A 120 0.79 3.95 -6.42
N LEU A 121 -0.54 4.11 -6.40
CA LEU A 121 -1.41 3.45 -5.42
C LEU A 121 -1.53 1.94 -5.67
N LYS A 122 -1.61 1.52 -6.94
CA LYS A 122 -1.76 0.10 -7.31
C LYS A 122 -0.69 -0.81 -6.69
N PRO A 123 0.63 -0.56 -6.86
CA PRO A 123 1.65 -1.40 -6.25
C PRO A 123 1.60 -1.39 -4.71
N LEU A 124 1.22 -0.27 -4.09
CA LEU A 124 1.03 -0.21 -2.64
C LEU A 124 -0.11 -1.16 -2.18
N LEU A 125 -1.27 -1.10 -2.84
CA LEU A 125 -2.40 -1.96 -2.50
C LEU A 125 -2.11 -3.44 -2.77
N GLN A 126 -1.35 -3.75 -3.82
CA GLN A 126 -0.87 -5.11 -4.08
C GLN A 126 0.02 -5.63 -2.94
N SER A 127 0.94 -4.81 -2.41
CA SER A 127 1.74 -5.18 -1.24
C SER A 127 0.88 -5.44 0.00
N VAL A 128 -0.11 -4.58 0.25
CA VAL A 128 -1.06 -4.78 1.37
C VAL A 128 -1.85 -6.07 1.21
N LEU A 129 -2.30 -6.39 -0.01
CA LEU A 129 -3.02 -7.63 -0.30
C LEU A 129 -2.12 -8.86 -0.12
N ALA A 130 -0.86 -8.79 -0.56
CA ALA A 130 0.12 -9.85 -0.34
C ALA A 130 0.37 -10.10 1.16
N ASP A 131 0.47 -9.04 1.97
CA ASP A 131 0.61 -9.15 3.42
C ASP A 131 -0.62 -9.80 4.09
N GLN A 132 -1.83 -9.54 3.59
CA GLN A 132 -3.04 -10.22 4.06
C GLN A 132 -2.95 -11.72 3.76
N PHE A 133 -2.64 -12.11 2.52
CA PHE A 133 -2.48 -13.52 2.15
C PHE A 133 -1.37 -14.22 2.94
N TRP A 134 -0.24 -13.55 3.17
CA TRP A 134 0.83 -14.08 4.01
C TRP A 134 0.36 -14.31 5.45
N SER A 135 -0.31 -13.32 6.03
CA SER A 135 -0.87 -13.43 7.38
C SER A 135 -1.89 -14.56 7.49
N TYR A 136 -2.70 -14.78 6.44
CA TYR A 136 -3.63 -15.91 6.38
C TYR A 136 -2.88 -17.24 6.45
N TYR A 137 -1.88 -17.39 5.60
CA TYR A 137 -1.09 -18.60 5.51
C TYR A 137 -0.41 -18.92 6.83
N MET A 138 0.25 -17.94 7.44
CA MET A 138 0.93 -18.12 8.73
C MET A 138 -0.03 -18.55 9.85
N GLN A 139 -1.24 -17.98 9.91
CA GLN A 139 -2.25 -18.36 10.90
C GLN A 139 -2.82 -19.77 10.67
N ASN A 140 -2.81 -20.24 9.42
CA ASN A 140 -3.40 -21.52 9.02
C ASN A 140 -2.35 -22.59 8.64
N GLN A 141 -1.06 -22.33 8.87
CA GLN A 141 0.05 -23.21 8.46
C GLN A 141 -0.14 -24.66 8.92
N TRP A 142 -0.63 -24.84 10.16
CA TRP A 142 -0.89 -26.16 10.75
C TRP A 142 -2.03 -26.94 10.04
N ARG A 143 -3.00 -26.25 9.42
CA ARG A 143 -4.06 -26.87 8.61
C ARG A 143 -3.50 -27.39 7.30
N PHE A 144 -2.57 -26.66 6.70
CA PHE A 144 -1.94 -27.04 5.43
C PHE A 144 -1.02 -28.26 5.57
N GLN A 145 -0.37 -28.43 6.72
CA GLN A 145 0.47 -29.62 6.98
C GLN A 145 -0.33 -30.93 7.08
N ASN A 146 -1.64 -30.85 7.37
CA ASN A 146 -2.52 -32.01 7.55
C ASN A 146 -3.53 -32.21 6.42
N ARG A 147 -3.50 -31.38 5.36
CA ARG A 147 -4.38 -31.53 4.18
C ARG A 147 -3.57 -32.17 3.04
N SER A 148 -4.03 -33.30 2.52
CA SER A 148 -3.70 -33.74 1.15
C SER A 148 -4.31 -32.74 0.15
N GLU A 149 -3.68 -32.52 -1.01
CA GLU A 149 -4.18 -31.60 -2.06
C GLU A 149 -5.71 -31.73 -2.23
N THR A 150 -6.43 -30.65 -1.92
CA THR A 150 -7.88 -30.67 -1.80
C THR A 150 -8.55 -30.69 -3.18
N VAL A 151 -9.19 -31.80 -3.50
CA VAL A 151 -10.06 -31.96 -4.68
C VAL A 151 -11.42 -31.32 -4.36
N GLY A 152 -11.81 -30.26 -5.09
CA GLY A 152 -13.11 -29.57 -4.91
C GLY A 152 -13.04 -28.19 -4.24
N ILE A 153 -12.12 -27.33 -4.70
CA ILE A 153 -11.94 -25.96 -4.20
C ILE A 153 -13.11 -25.08 -4.65
N ASP A 154 -13.74 -24.36 -3.71
CA ASP A 154 -14.62 -23.23 -4.04
C ASP A 154 -13.73 -22.01 -4.28
N GLU A 155 -13.72 -21.51 -5.52
CA GLU A 155 -12.90 -20.36 -5.90
C GLU A 155 -13.25 -19.08 -5.12
N LYS A 156 -14.41 -19.01 -4.47
CA LYS A 156 -14.82 -17.84 -3.69
C LYS A 156 -14.51 -17.98 -2.20
N ASP A 157 -14.15 -19.17 -1.74
CA ASP A 157 -13.86 -19.43 -0.34
C ASP A 157 -12.36 -19.62 -0.10
N ILE A 158 -11.72 -18.58 0.43
CA ILE A 158 -10.30 -18.62 0.81
C ILE A 158 -10.00 -19.70 1.85
N GLU A 159 -11.00 -20.17 2.60
CA GLU A 159 -10.87 -21.29 3.55
C GLU A 159 -10.63 -22.64 2.86
N THR A 160 -10.96 -22.72 1.57
CA THR A 160 -10.73 -23.90 0.72
C THR A 160 -9.45 -23.82 -0.10
N TRP A 161 -8.82 -22.64 -0.19
CA TRP A 161 -7.63 -22.45 -1.00
C TRP A 161 -6.41 -23.11 -0.36
N ASP A 162 -5.65 -23.84 -1.16
CA ASP A 162 -4.33 -24.34 -0.77
C ASP A 162 -3.25 -23.26 -0.92
N LEU A 163 -2.05 -23.56 -0.39
CA LEU A 163 -0.90 -22.65 -0.47
C LEU A 163 -0.56 -22.28 -1.92
N ARG A 164 -0.71 -23.21 -2.86
CA ARG A 164 -0.41 -22.97 -4.27
C ARG A 164 -1.35 -21.93 -4.86
N LYS A 165 -2.66 -22.04 -4.62
CA LYS A 165 -3.66 -21.06 -5.07
C LYS A 165 -3.43 -19.69 -4.46
N ILE A 166 -3.02 -19.61 -3.18
CA ILE A 166 -2.66 -18.34 -2.53
C ILE A 166 -1.45 -17.69 -3.23
N VAL A 167 -0.39 -18.47 -3.47
CA VAL A 167 0.82 -17.99 -4.16
C VAL A 167 0.50 -17.57 -5.60
N ASP A 168 -0.27 -18.37 -6.34
CA ASP A 168 -0.71 -18.05 -7.70
C ASP A 168 -1.54 -16.77 -7.72
N ARG A 169 -2.41 -16.54 -6.73
CA ARG A 169 -3.21 -15.33 -6.64
C ARG A 169 -2.36 -14.09 -6.37
N VAL A 170 -1.39 -14.18 -5.46
CA VAL A 170 -0.47 -13.06 -5.16
C VAL A 170 0.46 -12.76 -6.34
N THR A 171 1.02 -13.79 -6.97
CA THR A 171 1.97 -13.63 -8.08
C THR A 171 1.30 -13.23 -9.39
N GLY A 172 0.06 -13.66 -9.65
CA GLY A 172 -0.72 -13.26 -10.82
C GLY A 172 -1.28 -11.83 -10.78
N LEU A 173 -1.06 -11.08 -9.68
CA LEU A 173 -1.43 -9.68 -9.57
C LEU A 173 -0.36 -8.71 -10.11
N HIS A 174 0.87 -9.19 -10.35
CA HIS A 174 1.97 -8.41 -10.93
C HIS A 174 1.96 -8.43 -12.47
#